data_AF-A0A3C1X303-F1
#
_entry.id   AF-A0A3C1X303-F1
#
_cell.length_a   1.000
_cell.length_b   1.000
_cell.length_c   1.000
_cell.angle_alpha   90.00
_cell.angle_beta   90.00
_cell.angle_gamma   90.00
#
_symmetry.space_group_name_H-M   'P 1'
#
loop_
_entity.id
_entity.type
_entity.pdbx_description
1 polymer ?
#
loop_
_entity_poly.entity_id
_entity_poly.type
_entity_poly.pdbx_seq_one_letter_code
_entity_poly.pdbx_strand_id
1 'polypeptide(L)'
;METVGDGDLIRKVRFPDEPLNPREAIQRYRSQLLEESGRDVLPLTFVLPVSVAVAKVSRDWQLLEVSVLDAPQFRPQEIVRRFWQGWSHYKQPTLVTFNGRSYDLPVMEVAAFRFGISIP
;
A
#
# COMPACT_ATOMS: atom_id res chain seq x y z
N MET A 1 -2.56 1.30 8.25
CA MET A 1 -1.51 1.54 7.24
C MET A 1 -1.87 2.81 6.51
N GLU A 2 -0.88 3.57 6.06
CA GLU A 2 -1.09 4.73 5.20
C GLU A 2 -0.59 4.45 3.78
N THR A 3 -1.32 4.95 2.79
CA THR A 3 -1.05 4.75 1.37
C THR A 3 -1.15 6.07 0.60
N VAL A 4 -0.50 6.14 -0.56
CA VAL A 4 -0.60 7.28 -1.48
C VAL A 4 -0.83 6.80 -2.90
N GLY A 5 -1.39 7.68 -3.74
CA GLY A 5 -1.45 7.45 -5.18
C GLY A 5 -0.06 7.54 -5.81
N ASP A 6 0.25 6.60 -6.70
CA ASP A 6 1.44 6.62 -7.54
C ASP A 6 1.21 7.54 -8.74
N GLY A 7 1.46 8.82 -8.54
CA GLY A 7 1.29 9.83 -9.57
C GLY A 7 2.21 9.64 -10.77
N ASP A 8 3.40 9.05 -10.57
CA ASP A 8 4.31 8.76 -11.68
C ASP A 8 3.76 7.67 -12.59
N LEU A 9 3.22 6.59 -12.01
CA LEU A 9 2.57 5.54 -12.79
C LEU A 9 1.28 6.04 -13.45
N ILE A 10 0.43 6.78 -12.72
CA ILE A 10 -0.81 7.33 -13.28
C ILE A 10 -0.48 8.22 -14.48
N ARG A 11 0.48 9.15 -14.35
CA ARG A 11 0.93 9.99 -15.45
C ARG A 11 1.33 9.16 -16.67
N LYS A 12 2.21 8.17 -16.48
CA LYS A 12 2.73 7.34 -17.58
C LYS A 12 1.65 6.50 -18.28
N VAL A 13 0.65 6.02 -17.54
CA VAL A 13 -0.36 5.09 -18.07
C VAL A 13 -1.61 5.80 -18.58
N ARG A 14 -2.06 6.85 -17.90
CA ARG A 14 -3.31 7.56 -18.22
C ARG A 14 -3.09 8.81 -19.06
N PHE A 15 -1.96 9.49 -18.90
CA PHE A 15 -1.68 10.80 -19.53
C PHE A 15 -0.26 10.85 -20.13
N PRO A 16 0.15 9.86 -20.98
CA PRO A 16 1.53 9.75 -21.45
C PRO A 16 2.01 10.97 -22.26
N ASP A 17 1.10 11.61 -23.00
CA ASP A 17 1.42 12.72 -23.91
C ASP A 17 1.21 14.10 -23.26
N GLU A 18 0.77 14.14 -22.00
CA GLU A 18 0.45 15.39 -21.32
C GLU A 18 1.58 15.81 -20.36
N PRO A 19 1.95 17.10 -20.32
CA PRO A 19 3.04 17.60 -19.47
C PRO A 19 2.58 17.77 -18.00
N LEU A 20 1.89 16.77 -17.45
CA LEU A 20 1.43 16.77 -16.06
C LEU A 20 2.56 16.38 -15.12
N ASN A 21 2.63 17.01 -13.95
CA ASN A 21 3.41 16.49 -12.83
C ASN A 21 2.64 15.35 -12.11
N PRO A 22 3.30 14.53 -11.27
CA PRO A 22 2.65 13.41 -10.60
C PRO A 22 1.42 13.78 -9.75
N ARG A 23 1.43 14.96 -9.10
CA ARG A 23 0.32 15.42 -8.28
C ARG A 23 -0.89 15.79 -9.15
N GLU A 24 -0.66 16.50 -10.24
CA GLU A 24 -1.70 16.87 -11.22
C GLU A 24 -2.32 15.62 -11.86
N ALA A 25 -1.50 14.62 -12.19
CA ALA A 25 -1.98 13.35 -12.73
C ALA A 25 -2.93 12.62 -11.75
N ILE A 26 -2.59 12.59 -10.45
CA ILE A 26 -3.49 12.04 -9.42
C ILE A 26 -4.81 12.81 -9.39
N GLN A 27 -4.75 14.14 -9.32
CA GLN A 27 -5.95 14.99 -9.20
C GLN A 27 -6.87 14.80 -10.40
N ARG A 28 -6.32 14.87 -11.63
CA ARG A 28 -7.08 14.69 -12.85
C ARG A 28 -7.73 13.31 -12.94
N TYR A 29 -6.98 12.26 -12.59
CA TYR A 29 -7.53 10.92 -12.65
C TYR A 29 -8.64 10.71 -11.60
N ARG A 30 -8.49 11.28 -10.40
CA ARG A 30 -9.56 11.28 -9.39
C ARG A 30 -10.82 12.02 -9.86
N SER A 31 -10.68 13.15 -10.53
CA SER A 31 -11.81 13.87 -11.13
C SER A 31 -12.54 13.01 -12.18
N GLN A 32 -11.80 12.32 -13.06
CA GLN A 32 -12.40 11.40 -14.03
C GLN A 32 -13.17 10.26 -13.35
N LEU A 33 -12.58 9.63 -12.33
CA LEU A 33 -13.25 8.56 -11.58
C LEU A 33 -14.54 9.05 -10.89
N LEU A 34 -14.52 10.28 -10.38
CA LEU A 34 -15.69 10.90 -9.76
C LEU A 34 -16.81 11.13 -10.78
N GLU A 35 -16.47 11.61 -11.98
CA GLU A 35 -17.42 11.82 -13.07
C GLU A 35 -18.01 10.49 -13.58
N GLU A 36 -17.18 9.45 -13.73
CA GLU A 36 -17.59 8.15 -14.28
C GLU A 36 -18.35 7.26 -13.29
N SER A 37 -17.95 7.27 -12.01
CA SER A 37 -18.41 6.30 -11.01
C SER A 37 -19.03 6.91 -9.76
N GLY A 38 -18.97 8.24 -9.61
CA GLY A 38 -19.38 8.94 -8.39
C GLY A 38 -18.41 8.77 -7.22
N ARG A 39 -17.21 8.21 -7.44
CA ARG A 39 -16.18 7.97 -6.41
C ARG A 39 -14.80 8.39 -6.91
N ASP A 40 -14.00 9.01 -6.06
CA ASP A 40 -12.64 9.47 -6.38
C ASP A 40 -11.53 8.49 -5.92
N VAL A 41 -11.89 7.22 -5.72
CA VAL A 41 -10.99 6.20 -5.16
C VAL A 41 -10.12 5.59 -6.26
N LEU A 42 -8.79 5.73 -6.10
CA LEU A 42 -7.83 5.15 -7.04
C LEU A 42 -7.87 3.61 -7.03
N PRO A 43 -7.76 2.94 -8.20
CA PRO A 43 -7.51 1.51 -8.27
C PRO A 43 -6.22 1.12 -7.52
N LEU A 44 -6.23 -0.07 -6.89
CA LEU A 44 -5.11 -0.56 -6.07
C LEU A 44 -3.78 -0.64 -6.84
N THR A 45 -3.82 -0.83 -8.15
CA THR A 45 -2.65 -0.83 -9.04
C THR A 45 -1.91 0.51 -9.08
N PHE A 46 -2.57 1.60 -8.72
CA PHE A 46 -2.01 2.94 -8.64
C PHE A 46 -1.78 3.42 -7.20
N VAL A 47 -1.77 2.52 -6.22
CA VAL A 47 -1.60 2.86 -4.80
C VAL A 47 -0.33 2.21 -4.26
N LEU A 48 0.43 2.96 -3.46
CA LEU A 48 1.65 2.49 -2.80
C LEU A 48 1.54 2.67 -1.28
N PRO A 49 2.01 1.70 -0.47
CA PRO A 49 2.12 1.88 0.97
C PRO A 49 3.27 2.83 1.30
N VAL A 50 3.01 3.79 2.18
CA VAL A 50 4.01 4.79 2.63
C VAL A 50 4.31 4.71 4.11
N SER A 51 3.43 4.11 4.91
CA SER A 51 3.70 3.86 6.32
C SER A 51 2.93 2.64 6.82
N VAL A 52 3.65 1.71 7.42
CA VAL A 52 3.06 0.52 8.05
C VAL A 52 3.67 0.37 9.43
N ALA A 53 2.85 0.52 10.46
CA ALA A 53 3.18 0.13 11.81
C ALA A 53 2.56 -1.24 12.12
N VAL A 54 3.34 -2.13 12.72
CA VAL A 54 2.91 -3.48 13.11
C VAL A 54 3.12 -3.63 14.61
N ALA A 55 2.06 -4.03 15.30
CA ALA A 55 2.09 -4.40 16.71
C ALA A 55 2.04 -5.92 16.85
N LYS A 56 2.96 -6.50 17.63
CA LYS A 56 2.93 -7.90 18.03
C LYS A 56 2.21 -8.00 19.37
N VAL A 57 1.20 -8.87 19.42
CA VAL A 57 0.37 -9.06 20.61
C VAL A 57 0.44 -10.52 21.02
N SER A 58 0.62 -10.77 22.32
CA SER A 58 0.64 -12.12 22.87
C SER A 58 -0.76 -12.74 22.92
N ARG A 59 -0.84 -14.04 23.20
CA ARG A 59 -2.12 -14.73 23.43
C ARG A 59 -2.89 -14.20 24.65
N ASP A 60 -2.17 -13.60 25.60
CA ASP A 60 -2.73 -13.00 26.82
C ASP A 60 -2.98 -11.49 26.65
N TRP A 61 -3.12 -11.03 25.40
CA TRP A 61 -3.47 -9.65 25.03
C TRP A 61 -2.43 -8.60 25.46
N GLN A 62 -1.18 -9.02 25.70
CA GLN A 62 -0.09 -8.09 26.03
C GLN A 62 0.58 -7.58 24.75
N LEU A 63 0.86 -6.28 24.69
CA LEU A 63 1.66 -5.69 23.62
C LEU A 63 3.12 -6.08 23.81
N LEU A 64 3.67 -6.87 22.88
CA LEU A 64 5.05 -7.34 22.93
C LEU A 64 6.01 -6.37 22.25
N GLU A 65 5.60 -5.83 21.10
CA GLU A 65 6.46 -4.98 20.29
C GLU A 65 5.61 -4.11 19.37
N VAL A 66 6.10 -2.90 19.08
CA VAL A 66 5.60 -2.06 17.99
C VAL A 66 6.78 -1.71 17.10
N SER A 67 6.63 -1.94 15.80
CA SER A 67 7.65 -1.61 14.81
C SER A 67 7.04 -0.84 13.66
N VAL A 68 7.76 0.15 13.15
CA VAL A 68 7.40 0.86 11.92
C VAL A 68 8.32 0.37 10.80
N LEU A 69 7.71 -0.17 9.75
CA LEU A 69 8.47 -0.82 8.69
C LEU A 69 9.24 0.21 7.86
N ASP A 70 10.54 -0.03 7.70
CA ASP A 70 11.49 0.80 6.96
C ASP A 70 11.63 2.26 7.44
N ALA A 71 11.25 2.57 8.68
CA ALA A 71 11.56 3.88 9.26
C ALA A 71 13.10 4.05 9.43
N PRO A 72 13.64 5.26 9.18
CA PRO A 72 12.97 6.49 8.78
C PRO A 72 12.85 6.72 7.26
N GLN A 73 13.24 5.76 6.40
CA GLN A 73 13.28 5.95 4.95
C GLN A 73 11.93 5.74 4.24
N PHE A 74 11.03 4.93 4.81
CA PHE A 74 9.67 4.71 4.32
C PHE A 74 9.59 4.31 2.84
N ARG A 75 10.52 3.49 2.36
CA ARG A 75 10.54 3.09 0.95
C ARG A 75 9.46 2.04 0.71
N PRO A 76 8.53 2.23 -0.25
CA PRO A 76 7.40 1.32 -0.45
C PRO A 76 7.82 -0.15 -0.67
N GLN A 77 8.86 -0.38 -1.49
CA GLN A 77 9.40 -1.72 -1.74
C GLN A 77 9.88 -2.41 -0.46
N GLU A 78 10.50 -1.65 0.44
CA GLU A 78 11.05 -2.16 1.69
C GLU A 78 9.98 -2.43 2.74
N ILE A 79 8.97 -1.56 2.80
CA ILE A 79 7.76 -1.77 3.60
C ILE A 79 7.11 -3.10 3.21
N VAL A 80 6.87 -3.31 1.91
CA VAL A 80 6.24 -4.53 1.38
C VAL A 80 7.08 -5.76 1.67
N ARG A 81 8.40 -5.69 1.38
CA ARG A 81 9.33 -6.78 1.64
C ARG A 81 9.34 -7.20 3.10
N ARG A 82 9.48 -6.25 4.02
CA ARG A 82 9.54 -6.52 5.46
C ARG A 82 8.22 -7.05 6.01
N PHE A 83 7.09 -6.57 5.50
CA PHE A 83 5.77 -7.09 5.88
C PHE A 83 5.65 -8.58 5.56
N TRP A 84 5.92 -8.99 4.32
CA TRP A 84 5.81 -10.39 3.90
C TRP A 84 6.88 -11.29 4.54
N GLN A 85 8.09 -10.77 4.76
CA GLN A 85 9.10 -11.48 5.57
C GLN A 85 8.61 -11.72 7.00
N GLY A 86 8.01 -10.71 7.63
CA GLY A 86 7.38 -10.84 8.95
C GLY A 86 6.26 -11.87 8.94
N TRP A 87 5.39 -11.85 7.93
CA TRP A 87 4.31 -12.82 7.75
C TRP A 87 4.83 -14.26 7.77
N SER A 88 5.84 -14.57 6.95
CA SER A 88 6.47 -15.89 6.92
C SER A 88 7.19 -16.23 8.22
N HIS A 89 7.99 -15.31 8.75
CA HIS A 89 8.78 -15.52 9.95
C HIS A 89 7.91 -15.86 11.17
N TYR A 90 6.77 -15.18 11.30
CA TYR A 90 5.80 -15.43 12.37
C TYR A 90 4.78 -16.54 12.04
N LYS A 91 5.06 -17.37 11.02
CA LYS A 91 4.24 -18.53 10.63
C LYS A 91 2.79 -18.16 10.31
N GLN A 92 2.60 -17.09 9.53
CA GLN A 92 1.29 -16.63 9.05
C GLN A 92 0.33 -16.33 10.21
N PRO A 93 0.65 -15.33 11.06
CA PRO A 93 -0.15 -15.05 12.26
C PRO A 93 -1.53 -14.50 11.90
N THR A 94 -2.44 -14.47 12.89
CA THR A 94 -3.72 -13.77 12.74
C THR A 94 -3.48 -12.27 12.57
N LEU A 95 -3.90 -11.73 11.43
CA LEU A 95 -3.83 -10.30 11.15
C LEU A 95 -5.07 -9.59 11.64
N VAL A 96 -4.89 -8.68 12.60
CA VAL A 96 -5.96 -7.77 13.05
C VAL A 96 -5.77 -6.43 12.35
N THR A 97 -6.75 -6.04 11.55
CA THR A 97 -6.76 -4.77 10.79
C THR A 97 -8.15 -4.16 10.81
N PHE A 98 -8.25 -2.87 10.48
CA PHE A 98 -9.53 -2.21 10.24
C PHE A 98 -9.80 -2.20 8.73
N ASN A 99 -10.76 -3.02 8.28
CA ASN A 99 -11.11 -3.19 6.86
C ASN A 99 -9.95 -3.70 5.94
N GLY A 100 -8.94 -4.35 6.51
CA GLY A 100 -7.74 -4.73 5.74
C GLY A 100 -7.96 -5.85 4.72
N ARG A 101 -9.05 -6.62 4.81
CA ARG A 101 -9.39 -7.63 3.81
C ARG A 101 -9.68 -7.02 2.43
N SER A 102 -10.30 -5.85 2.40
CA SER A 102 -10.75 -5.20 1.17
C SER A 102 -9.78 -4.12 0.68
N TYR A 103 -8.73 -3.83 1.46
CA TYR A 103 -7.80 -2.75 1.16
C TYR A 103 -6.36 -3.10 1.54
N ASP A 104 -6.03 -3.21 2.84
CA ASP A 104 -4.64 -3.33 3.28
C ASP A 104 -3.90 -4.52 2.67
N LEU A 105 -4.45 -5.73 2.77
CA LEU A 105 -3.84 -6.92 2.19
C LEU A 105 -3.76 -6.82 0.65
N PRO A 106 -4.86 -6.50 -0.07
CA PRO A 106 -4.79 -6.28 -1.51
C PRO A 106 -3.73 -5.26 -1.97
N VAL A 107 -3.57 -4.13 -1.25
CA VAL A 107 -2.49 -3.16 -1.55
C VAL A 107 -1.11 -3.82 -1.41
N MET A 108 -0.89 -4.59 -0.34
CA MET A 108 0.39 -5.26 -0.09
C MET A 108 0.68 -6.38 -1.10
N GLU A 109 -0.34 -7.08 -1.59
CA GLU A 109 -0.24 -8.11 -2.63
C GLU A 109 0.09 -7.50 -4.00
N VAL A 110 -0.65 -6.47 -4.42
CA VAL A 110 -0.41 -5.77 -5.68
C VAL A 110 0.96 -5.10 -5.68
N ALA A 111 1.36 -4.51 -4.56
CA ALA A 111 2.69 -3.93 -4.42
C ALA A 111 3.80 -5.00 -4.44
N ALA A 112 3.57 -6.18 -3.86
CA ALA A 112 4.53 -7.27 -3.94
C ALA A 112 4.73 -7.73 -5.39
N PHE A 113 3.63 -7.89 -6.15
CA PHE A 113 3.70 -8.16 -7.58
C PHE A 113 4.50 -7.09 -8.33
N ARG A 114 4.21 -5.81 -8.08
CA ARG A 114 4.92 -4.68 -8.70
C ARG A 114 6.43 -4.72 -8.44
N PHE A 115 6.85 -5.06 -7.23
CA PHE A 115 8.25 -5.06 -6.82
C PHE A 115 8.96 -6.40 -7.01
N GLY A 116 8.31 -7.40 -7.60
CA GLY A 116 8.87 -8.73 -7.81
C GLY A 116 9.17 -9.48 -6.51
N ILE A 117 8.36 -9.25 -5.47
CA ILE A 117 8.49 -9.89 -4.16
C ILE A 117 7.58 -11.11 -4.13
N SER A 118 8.16 -12.30 -3.95
CA SER A 118 7.39 -13.53 -3.73
C SER A 118 6.70 -13.47 -2.37
N ILE A 119 5.42 -13.84 -2.34
CA ILE A 119 4.60 -13.95 -1.14
C ILE A 119 4.25 -15.44 -0.89
N PRO A 120 4.00 -15.86 0.36
CA PRO A 120 3.70 -17.25 0.71
C PRO A 120 2.38 -17.80 0.17
#